data_AF-A0A8C5GAU8-F1
#
_entry.id   AF-A0A8C5GAU8-F1
#
_cell.length_a   1.000
_cell.length_b   1.000
_cell.length_c   1.000
_cell.angle_alpha   90.00
_cell.angle_beta   90.00
_cell.angle_gamma   90.00
#
_symmetry.space_group_name_H-M   'P 1'
#
loop_
_entity.id
_entity.type
_entity.pdbx_description
1 polymer ?
#
loop_
_entity_poly.entity_id
_entity_poly.type
_entity_poly.pdbx_seq_one_letter_code
_entity_poly.pdbx_strand_id
1 'polypeptide(L)'
;LKECSGALDLFLNNRFMDALALLKPRRNQSMYHAMGYSSILVMQAGMTFEPKDMDAAMSSLGESLQTCQKFRKKVGIIESLSNFFYRQQAERLTEEEMHAELCYAEVLLQKAALTFLDESIIGFIKGGMRIRNSYQIYKVLRLMEFLGFSGDRASVNSLFTSFGSGEFSSRCHFSLGIGDGDLKEAEALLAPYKNKFPNGALILFYTARIAVLKGNFTFAQEKYLACIASQEEWRQIHHLCYWELMWAYSFEQNWREAYHYANLLSKESKWSQAVYVFQKAAILSMLPEEEVTELGENVVQLFRQVEGLRLKIAGKSIPTEKFAAKKAQRYVSSVPGKLVVPALEMMYVWNGFTVVGKRPELTENILSTLEKTEDQLRNETHPSEYHQDDECLVQLLKGLCLRELGRLVQAEICFNRVISRWSHLTAPHHTLELTACFFAMQNCFFVCRMNYKDYSMESRLHFRIHAALNTMGSFAAKLPPSRTPA
;
A
#
# COMPACT_ATOMS: atom_id res chain seq x y z
N LEU A 1 -2.60 -28.70 -14.81
CA LEU A 1 -3.53 -27.59 -15.13
C LEU A 1 -4.90 -27.78 -14.47
N LYS A 2 -5.69 -28.84 -14.78
CA LYS A 2 -6.99 -29.07 -14.12
C LYS A 2 -6.93 -29.08 -12.59
N GLU A 3 -5.99 -29.81 -12.00
CA GLU A 3 -5.77 -29.84 -10.54
C GLU A 3 -5.45 -28.45 -9.97
N CYS A 4 -4.60 -27.67 -10.65
CA CYS A 4 -4.25 -26.31 -10.24
C CYS A 4 -5.44 -25.34 -10.35
N SER A 5 -6.29 -25.50 -11.37
CA SER A 5 -7.54 -24.75 -11.49
C SER A 5 -8.51 -25.11 -10.37
N GLY A 6 -8.61 -26.39 -10.00
CA GLY A 6 -9.38 -26.83 -8.84
C GLY A 6 -8.84 -26.24 -7.53
N ALA A 7 -7.52 -26.15 -7.38
CA ALA A 7 -6.89 -25.52 -6.22
C ALA A 7 -7.18 -24.01 -6.16
N LEU A 8 -7.17 -23.31 -7.30
CA LEU A 8 -7.59 -21.91 -7.36
C LEU A 8 -9.06 -21.75 -6.96
N ASP A 9 -9.95 -22.61 -7.47
CA ASP A 9 -11.38 -22.57 -7.14
C ASP A 9 -11.62 -22.84 -5.65
N LEU A 10 -10.85 -23.74 -5.03
CA LEU A 10 -10.87 -23.95 -3.58
C LEU A 10 -10.38 -22.71 -2.82
N PHE A 11 -9.25 -22.15 -3.24
CA PHE A 11 -8.65 -20.97 -2.64
C PHE A 11 -9.59 -19.74 -2.68
N LEU A 12 -10.21 -19.48 -3.83
CA LEU A 12 -11.16 -18.37 -4.01
C LEU A 12 -12.51 -18.61 -3.30
N ASN A 13 -12.80 -19.85 -2.88
CA ASN A 13 -13.94 -20.21 -2.04
C ASN A 13 -13.56 -20.40 -0.56
N ASN A 14 -12.48 -19.76 -0.11
CA ASN A 14 -12.04 -19.75 1.29
C ASN A 14 -11.59 -21.11 1.85
N ARG A 15 -11.38 -22.12 1.00
CA ARG A 15 -10.87 -23.46 1.37
C ARG A 15 -9.36 -23.50 1.20
N PHE A 16 -8.65 -22.65 1.96
CA PHE A 16 -7.22 -22.39 1.77
C PHE A 16 -6.37 -23.64 2.03
N MET A 17 -6.68 -24.38 3.10
CA MET A 17 -5.95 -25.60 3.46
C MET A 17 -6.15 -26.72 2.44
N ASP A 18 -7.35 -26.85 1.88
CA ASP A 18 -7.65 -27.83 0.84
C ASP A 18 -6.92 -27.49 -0.46
N ALA A 19 -6.84 -26.20 -0.82
CA ALA A 19 -6.05 -25.75 -1.97
C ALA A 19 -4.55 -26.11 -1.80
N LEU A 20 -3.98 -25.87 -0.61
CA LEU A 20 -2.60 -26.27 -0.30
C LEU A 20 -2.41 -27.79 -0.36
N ALA A 21 -3.35 -28.55 0.23
CA ALA A 21 -3.31 -30.01 0.23
C ALA A 21 -3.38 -30.59 -1.18
N LEU A 22 -4.16 -29.99 -2.07
CA LEU A 22 -4.26 -30.39 -3.47
C LEU A 22 -2.96 -30.09 -4.24
N LEU A 23 -2.29 -28.96 -3.94
CA LEU A 23 -1.09 -28.55 -4.67
C LEU A 23 0.19 -29.27 -4.21
N LYS A 24 0.27 -29.60 -2.91
CA LYS A 24 1.49 -30.11 -2.24
C LYS A 24 2.10 -31.37 -2.89
N PRO A 25 1.35 -32.42 -3.29
CA PRO A 25 1.93 -33.68 -3.75
C PRO A 25 2.77 -33.55 -5.02
N ARG A 26 2.39 -32.63 -5.92
CA ARG A 26 3.03 -32.45 -7.24
C ARG A 26 3.92 -31.21 -7.33
N ARG A 27 4.14 -30.50 -6.21
CA ARG A 27 4.89 -29.23 -6.19
C ARG A 27 6.32 -29.36 -6.73
N ASN A 28 6.95 -30.54 -6.60
CA ASN A 28 8.32 -30.78 -7.10
C ASN A 28 8.38 -31.33 -8.54
N GLN A 29 7.22 -31.62 -9.12
CA GLN A 29 7.07 -32.32 -10.41
C GLN A 29 6.34 -31.45 -11.46
N SER A 30 5.71 -30.35 -11.06
CA SER A 30 4.93 -29.51 -11.96
C SER A 30 5.12 -28.04 -11.63
N MET A 31 5.55 -27.25 -12.63
CA MET A 31 5.77 -25.80 -12.49
C MET A 31 4.54 -25.07 -11.93
N TYR A 32 3.32 -25.45 -12.37
CA TYR A 32 2.08 -24.83 -11.91
C TYR A 32 1.76 -25.15 -10.44
N HIS A 33 2.00 -26.39 -10.00
CA HIS A 33 1.79 -26.78 -8.61
C HIS A 33 2.81 -26.13 -7.68
N ALA A 34 4.06 -26.06 -8.13
CA ALA A 34 5.13 -25.38 -7.42
C ALA A 34 4.78 -23.90 -7.18
N MET A 35 4.46 -23.20 -8.27
CA MET A 35 4.07 -21.80 -8.23
C MET A 35 2.81 -21.58 -7.38
N GLY A 36 1.72 -22.32 -7.63
CA GLY A 36 0.48 -22.14 -6.85
C GLY A 36 0.70 -22.36 -5.36
N TYR A 37 1.41 -23.43 -4.99
CA TYR A 37 1.69 -23.75 -3.59
C TYR A 37 2.53 -22.66 -2.93
N SER A 38 3.62 -22.22 -3.58
CA SER A 38 4.47 -21.15 -3.06
C SER A 38 3.74 -19.80 -2.99
N SER A 39 2.86 -19.50 -3.95
CA SER A 39 2.06 -18.26 -3.96
C SER A 39 1.15 -18.14 -2.75
N ILE A 40 0.46 -19.23 -2.40
CA ILE A 40 -0.41 -19.27 -1.21
C ILE A 40 0.43 -19.06 0.06
N LEU A 41 1.60 -19.70 0.16
CA LEU A 41 2.51 -19.49 1.30
C LEU A 41 3.07 -18.06 1.37
N VAL A 42 3.37 -17.45 0.22
CA VAL A 42 3.80 -16.03 0.15
C VAL A 42 2.70 -15.11 0.65
N MET A 43 1.44 -15.40 0.30
CA MET A 43 0.31 -14.63 0.79
C MET A 43 0.17 -14.75 2.30
N GLN A 44 0.24 -15.97 2.85
CA GLN A 44 0.24 -16.22 4.29
C GLN A 44 1.39 -15.45 4.97
N ALA A 45 2.62 -15.63 4.51
CA ALA A 45 3.80 -14.97 5.06
C ALA A 45 3.70 -13.44 5.03
N GLY A 46 3.21 -12.87 3.93
CA GLY A 46 3.01 -11.43 3.81
C GLY A 46 1.89 -10.87 4.70
N MET A 47 0.94 -11.70 5.14
CA MET A 47 -0.15 -11.32 6.03
C MET A 47 0.18 -11.54 7.51
N THR A 48 0.94 -12.58 7.85
CA THR A 48 1.33 -12.87 9.25
C THR A 48 2.57 -12.10 9.67
N PHE A 49 3.52 -11.93 8.74
CA PHE A 49 4.87 -11.43 8.99
C PHE A 49 5.63 -12.22 10.08
N GLU A 50 5.21 -13.45 10.35
CA GLU A 50 5.87 -14.31 11.32
C GLU A 50 7.15 -14.91 10.69
N PRO A 51 8.29 -14.92 11.40
CA PRO A 51 9.55 -15.43 10.85
C PRO A 51 9.42 -16.84 10.29
N LYS A 52 8.65 -17.70 10.97
CA LYS A 52 8.40 -19.09 10.55
C LYS A 52 7.68 -19.17 9.19
N ASP A 53 6.68 -18.32 8.96
CA ASP A 53 5.92 -18.30 7.71
C ASP A 53 6.75 -17.67 6.58
N MET A 54 7.52 -16.62 6.89
CA MET A 54 8.47 -15.99 5.97
C MET A 54 9.53 -16.99 5.49
N ASP A 55 10.12 -17.76 6.40
CA ASP A 55 11.10 -18.80 6.08
C ASP A 55 10.49 -19.93 5.24
N ALA A 56 9.28 -20.39 5.60
CA ALA A 56 8.56 -21.41 4.86
C ALA A 56 8.25 -20.97 3.41
N ALA A 57 7.78 -19.73 3.25
CA ALA A 57 7.50 -19.15 1.93
C ALA A 57 8.78 -18.97 1.10
N MET A 58 9.85 -18.42 1.69
CA MET A 58 11.14 -18.24 1.01
C MET A 58 11.79 -19.55 0.58
N SER A 59 11.70 -20.59 1.41
CA SER A 59 12.12 -21.94 1.08
C SER A 59 11.30 -22.51 -0.08
N SER A 60 9.97 -22.44 0.02
CA SER A 60 9.05 -22.93 -1.02
C SER A 60 9.24 -22.21 -2.37
N LEU A 61 9.52 -20.91 -2.36
CA LEU A 61 9.87 -20.15 -3.58
C LEU A 61 11.20 -20.63 -4.16
N GLY A 62 12.19 -20.96 -3.33
CA GLY A 62 13.46 -21.57 -3.78
C GLY A 62 13.24 -22.91 -4.49
N GLU A 63 12.47 -23.81 -3.88
CA GLU A 63 12.08 -25.10 -4.48
C GLU A 63 11.27 -24.91 -5.78
N SER A 64 10.42 -23.89 -5.83
CA SER A 64 9.59 -23.59 -7.00
C SER A 64 10.43 -23.06 -8.17
N LEU A 65 11.42 -22.20 -7.92
CA LEU A 65 12.38 -21.76 -8.94
C LEU A 65 13.15 -22.95 -9.52
N GLN A 66 13.63 -23.85 -8.66
CA GLN A 66 14.34 -25.06 -9.10
C GLN A 66 13.44 -25.96 -9.95
N THR A 67 12.17 -26.10 -9.56
CA THR A 67 11.19 -26.89 -10.31
C THR A 67 10.91 -26.27 -11.67
N CYS A 68 10.63 -24.96 -11.75
CA CYS A 68 10.42 -24.26 -13.02
C CYS A 68 11.65 -24.37 -13.94
N GLN A 69 12.86 -24.25 -13.38
CA GLN A 69 14.11 -24.36 -14.13
C GLN A 69 14.29 -25.69 -14.86
N LYS A 70 13.67 -26.79 -14.39
CA LYS A 70 13.72 -28.10 -15.07
C LYS A 70 12.96 -28.11 -16.40
N PHE A 71 11.93 -27.27 -16.52
CA PHE A 71 11.06 -27.16 -17.69
C PHE A 71 11.44 -25.99 -18.61
N ARG A 72 12.32 -25.10 -18.15
CA ARG A 72 12.87 -24.03 -18.97
C ARG A 72 13.87 -24.60 -19.97
N LYS A 73 13.96 -23.94 -21.13
CA LYS A 73 14.92 -24.28 -22.17
C LYS A 73 16.34 -24.16 -21.61
N LYS A 74 17.13 -25.25 -21.71
CA LYS A 74 18.54 -25.25 -21.29
C LYS A 74 19.37 -24.47 -22.32
N VAL A 75 19.67 -23.22 -22.03
CA VAL A 75 20.59 -22.42 -22.85
C VAL A 75 22.01 -22.91 -22.57
N GLY A 76 22.74 -23.29 -23.62
CA GLY A 76 24.15 -23.68 -23.49
C GLY A 76 24.99 -22.49 -23.00
N ILE A 77 25.99 -22.75 -22.15
CA ILE A 77 26.81 -21.72 -21.48
C ILE A 77 27.47 -20.72 -22.47
N ILE A 78 27.62 -21.09 -23.74
CA ILE A 78 28.23 -20.27 -24.80
C ILE A 78 27.21 -19.29 -25.47
N GLU A 79 25.90 -19.50 -25.33
CA GLU A 79 24.87 -18.69 -26.00
C GLU A 79 24.40 -17.47 -25.19
N SER A 80 24.79 -17.35 -23.91
CA SER A 80 24.26 -16.36 -22.96
C SER A 80 24.84 -14.94 -23.11
N LEU A 81 25.80 -14.69 -24.01
CA LEU A 81 26.59 -13.44 -24.02
C LEU A 81 26.17 -12.39 -25.06
N SER A 82 25.02 -12.51 -25.75
CA SER A 82 24.58 -11.44 -26.69
C SER A 82 23.09 -11.08 -26.62
N ASN A 83 22.82 -9.77 -26.46
CA ASN A 83 21.47 -9.17 -26.48
C ASN A 83 20.79 -9.23 -27.87
N PHE A 84 21.53 -9.55 -28.93
CA PHE A 84 21.01 -9.63 -30.31
C PHE A 84 20.32 -10.98 -30.60
N PHE A 85 20.69 -12.05 -29.89
CA PHE A 85 20.21 -13.41 -30.16
C PHE A 85 18.98 -13.86 -29.35
N TYR A 86 18.55 -13.12 -28.31
CA TYR A 86 17.27 -13.37 -27.63
C TYR A 86 16.07 -13.31 -28.59
N ARG A 87 16.18 -12.51 -29.66
CA ARG A 87 15.16 -12.36 -30.70
C ARG A 87 14.98 -13.63 -31.55
N GLN A 88 16.05 -14.39 -31.81
CA GLN A 88 15.99 -15.68 -32.52
C GLN A 88 15.61 -16.84 -31.61
N GLN A 89 15.96 -16.80 -30.32
CA GLN A 89 15.58 -17.85 -29.35
C GLN A 89 14.07 -17.89 -29.06
N ALA A 90 13.40 -16.73 -29.15
CA ALA A 90 11.96 -16.58 -28.98
C ALA A 90 11.14 -17.31 -30.07
N GLU A 91 11.69 -17.51 -31.28
CA GLU A 91 11.02 -18.18 -32.39
C GLU A 91 10.91 -19.72 -32.22
N ARG A 92 11.51 -20.30 -31.16
CA ARG A 92 11.62 -21.76 -30.97
C ARG A 92 11.37 -22.21 -29.51
N LEU A 93 10.42 -21.57 -28.81
CA LEU A 93 9.97 -22.05 -27.50
C LEU A 93 8.70 -22.87 -27.69
N THR A 94 8.66 -24.05 -27.07
CA THR A 94 7.43 -24.81 -26.93
C THR A 94 6.48 -24.09 -25.96
N GLU A 95 5.18 -24.40 -26.05
CA GLU A 95 4.18 -23.85 -25.13
C GLU A 95 4.52 -24.15 -23.65
N GLU A 96 5.05 -25.34 -23.38
CA GLU A 96 5.48 -25.75 -22.04
C GLU A 96 6.68 -24.93 -21.54
N GLU A 97 7.69 -24.72 -22.39
CA GLU A 97 8.85 -23.89 -22.04
C GLU A 97 8.43 -22.42 -21.81
N MET A 98 7.48 -21.91 -22.60
CA MET A 98 6.93 -20.57 -22.43
C MET A 98 6.22 -20.42 -21.08
N HIS A 99 5.42 -21.42 -20.69
CA HIS A 99 4.78 -21.43 -19.37
C HIS A 99 5.79 -21.57 -18.23
N ALA A 100 6.89 -22.29 -18.45
CA ALA A 100 7.98 -22.40 -17.48
C ALA A 100 8.72 -21.08 -17.28
N GLU A 101 9.00 -20.33 -18.36
CA GLU A 101 9.55 -18.97 -18.30
C GLU A 101 8.63 -18.04 -17.50
N LEU A 102 7.31 -18.10 -17.75
CA LEU A 102 6.33 -17.28 -17.06
C LEU A 102 6.22 -17.65 -15.57
N CYS A 103 6.11 -18.95 -15.24
CA CYS A 103 6.12 -19.43 -13.85
C CYS A 103 7.37 -18.97 -13.10
N TYR A 104 8.53 -19.07 -13.76
CA TYR A 104 9.80 -18.68 -13.17
C TYR A 104 9.87 -17.17 -12.90
N ALA A 105 9.41 -16.34 -13.85
CA ALA A 105 9.34 -14.89 -13.67
C ALA A 105 8.42 -14.50 -12.49
N GLU A 106 7.26 -15.15 -12.36
CA GLU A 106 6.31 -14.87 -11.29
C GLU A 106 6.88 -15.25 -9.91
N VAL A 107 7.46 -16.45 -9.80
CA VAL A 107 8.11 -16.90 -8.56
C VAL A 107 9.30 -15.99 -8.20
N LEU A 108 10.04 -15.50 -9.20
CA LEU A 108 11.10 -14.50 -8.96
C LEU A 108 10.53 -13.18 -8.43
N LEU A 109 9.40 -12.73 -8.95
CA LEU A 109 8.73 -11.51 -8.52
C LEU A 109 8.23 -11.64 -7.07
N GLN A 110 7.54 -12.74 -6.75
CA GLN A 110 7.10 -13.06 -5.38
C GLN A 110 8.27 -13.18 -4.40
N LYS A 111 9.39 -13.77 -4.85
CA LYS A 111 10.61 -13.83 -4.04
C LYS A 111 11.26 -12.46 -3.85
N ALA A 112 11.24 -11.60 -4.88
CA ALA A 112 11.72 -10.23 -4.75
C ALA A 112 10.87 -9.46 -3.74
N ALA A 113 9.55 -9.56 -3.86
CA ALA A 113 8.55 -9.04 -2.96
C ALA A 113 8.84 -9.39 -1.49
N LEU A 114 8.95 -10.69 -1.15
CA LEU A 114 9.30 -11.10 0.22
C LEU A 114 10.70 -10.65 0.66
N THR A 115 11.65 -10.51 -0.27
CA THR A 115 12.99 -10.01 0.07
C THR A 115 12.97 -8.51 0.39
N PHE A 116 12.07 -7.73 -0.20
CA PHE A 116 11.91 -6.31 0.16
C PHE A 116 11.30 -6.15 1.55
N LEU A 117 10.47 -7.10 1.98
CA LEU A 117 9.95 -7.15 3.35
C LEU A 117 11.06 -7.38 4.40
N ASP A 118 12.20 -7.97 4.01
CA ASP A 118 13.37 -8.19 4.87
C ASP A 118 14.24 -6.91 5.04
N GLU A 119 13.88 -5.79 4.39
CA GLU A 119 14.46 -4.42 4.49
C GLU A 119 16.01 -4.27 4.54
N SER A 120 16.78 -5.30 4.22
CA SER A 120 18.24 -5.25 4.18
C SER A 120 18.74 -4.63 2.87
N ILE A 121 19.86 -3.89 2.89
CA ILE A 121 20.46 -3.31 1.66
C ILE A 121 20.80 -4.41 0.65
N ILE A 122 21.30 -5.56 1.15
CA ILE A 122 21.57 -6.76 0.35
C ILE A 122 20.25 -7.35 -0.18
N GLY A 123 19.20 -7.34 0.62
CA GLY A 123 17.85 -7.74 0.22
C GLY A 123 17.27 -6.84 -0.88
N PHE A 124 17.45 -5.52 -0.76
CA PHE A 124 17.02 -4.54 -1.76
C PHE A 124 17.73 -4.72 -3.10
N ILE A 125 19.06 -4.92 -3.10
CA ILE A 125 19.84 -5.19 -4.31
C ILE A 125 19.41 -6.52 -4.94
N LYS A 126 19.24 -7.58 -4.14
CA LYS A 126 18.77 -8.89 -4.61
C LYS A 126 17.33 -8.83 -5.13
N GLY A 127 16.44 -8.09 -4.47
CA GLY A 127 15.07 -7.85 -4.90
C GLY A 127 15.02 -7.08 -6.23
N GLY A 128 15.79 -6.01 -6.35
CA GLY A 128 15.89 -5.21 -7.57
C GLY A 128 16.41 -6.01 -8.77
N MET A 129 17.44 -6.83 -8.59
CA MET A 129 17.92 -7.74 -9.65
C MET A 129 16.85 -8.76 -10.08
N ARG A 130 16.08 -9.30 -9.14
CA ARG A 130 15.00 -10.25 -9.45
C ARG A 130 13.83 -9.60 -10.18
N ILE A 131 13.41 -8.39 -9.80
CA ILE A 131 12.43 -7.60 -10.55
C ILE A 131 12.91 -7.38 -11.98
N ARG A 132 14.17 -6.93 -12.15
CA ARG A 132 14.75 -6.69 -13.48
C ARG A 132 14.70 -7.96 -14.33
N ASN A 133 15.12 -9.10 -13.78
CA ASN A 133 15.10 -10.37 -14.50
C ASN A 133 13.68 -10.79 -14.90
N SER A 134 12.71 -10.64 -13.98
CA SER A 134 11.30 -10.94 -14.25
C SER A 134 10.76 -10.06 -15.38
N TYR A 135 11.05 -8.76 -15.36
CA TYR A 135 10.63 -7.82 -16.40
C TYR A 135 11.25 -8.11 -17.77
N GLN A 136 12.52 -8.54 -17.83
CA GLN A 136 13.13 -8.98 -19.10
C GLN A 136 12.39 -10.19 -19.68
N ILE A 137 12.02 -11.17 -18.83
CA ILE A 137 11.26 -12.34 -19.26
C ILE A 137 9.88 -11.92 -19.80
N TYR A 138 9.12 -11.09 -19.07
CA TYR A 138 7.83 -10.58 -19.54
C TYR A 138 7.94 -9.83 -20.87
N LYS A 139 8.98 -8.99 -21.04
CA LYS A 139 9.19 -8.26 -22.30
C LYS A 139 9.43 -9.19 -23.49
N VAL A 140 10.20 -10.26 -23.27
CA VAL A 140 10.49 -11.29 -24.30
C VAL A 140 9.21 -12.05 -24.65
N LEU A 141 8.40 -12.43 -23.66
CA LEU A 141 7.13 -13.13 -23.87
C LEU A 141 6.08 -12.26 -24.59
N ARG A 142 5.98 -10.96 -24.24
CA ARG A 142 5.07 -10.00 -24.89
C ARG A 142 5.46 -9.71 -26.34
N LEU A 143 6.76 -9.73 -26.65
CA LEU A 143 7.24 -9.63 -28.03
C LEU A 143 6.85 -10.87 -28.86
N MET A 144 6.82 -12.07 -28.27
CA MET A 144 6.32 -13.27 -28.95
C MET A 144 4.81 -13.23 -29.21
N GLU A 145 4.03 -12.61 -28.31
CA GLU A 145 2.59 -12.40 -28.50
C GLU A 145 2.30 -11.51 -29.70
N PHE A 146 3.02 -10.40 -29.84
CA PHE A 146 2.91 -9.51 -30.99
C PHE A 146 3.28 -10.20 -32.31
N LEU A 147 4.11 -11.25 -32.26
CA LEU A 147 4.53 -12.05 -33.41
C LEU A 147 3.59 -13.23 -33.73
N GLY A 148 2.45 -13.37 -33.03
CA GLY A 148 1.37 -14.28 -33.44
C GLY A 148 1.33 -15.67 -32.77
N PHE A 149 2.11 -15.91 -31.72
CA PHE A 149 2.06 -17.17 -30.96
C PHE A 149 0.89 -17.16 -29.95
N SER A 150 -0.23 -17.79 -30.32
CA SER A 150 -1.45 -17.90 -29.51
C SER A 150 -1.64 -19.32 -28.94
N GLY A 151 -1.03 -19.59 -27.78
CA GLY A 151 -1.40 -20.74 -26.94
C GLY A 151 -2.61 -20.43 -26.05
N ASP A 152 -3.19 -21.44 -25.39
CA ASP A 152 -4.39 -21.32 -24.55
C ASP A 152 -4.09 -20.59 -23.21
N ARG A 153 -3.81 -19.29 -23.34
CA ARG A 153 -3.24 -18.42 -22.29
C ARG A 153 -4.26 -17.94 -21.26
N ALA A 154 -5.57 -18.05 -21.50
CA ALA A 154 -6.60 -17.48 -20.63
C ALA A 154 -6.69 -18.17 -19.25
N SER A 155 -6.54 -19.50 -19.22
CA SER A 155 -6.57 -20.30 -17.98
C SER A 155 -5.31 -20.13 -17.13
N VAL A 156 -4.19 -19.85 -17.79
CA VAL A 156 -2.88 -19.69 -17.17
C VAL A 156 -2.73 -18.24 -16.69
N ASN A 157 -3.06 -17.22 -17.50
CA ASN A 157 -3.10 -15.82 -17.07
C ASN A 157 -4.08 -15.59 -15.90
N SER A 158 -5.22 -16.29 -15.83
CA SER A 158 -6.14 -16.20 -14.69
C SER A 158 -5.53 -16.79 -13.41
N LEU A 159 -4.82 -17.92 -13.50
CA LEU A 159 -4.02 -18.47 -12.39
C LEU A 159 -2.88 -17.51 -11.98
N PHE A 160 -2.20 -16.89 -12.95
CA PHE A 160 -1.08 -15.96 -12.73
C PHE A 160 -1.49 -14.60 -12.17
N THR A 161 -2.60 -14.04 -12.65
CA THR A 161 -3.18 -12.79 -12.13
C THR A 161 -3.77 -12.99 -10.74
N SER A 162 -4.38 -14.15 -10.47
CA SER A 162 -4.98 -14.48 -9.16
C SER A 162 -3.96 -14.91 -8.11
N PHE A 163 -2.79 -15.45 -8.48
CA PHE A 163 -1.77 -15.89 -7.53
C PHE A 163 -0.53 -14.99 -7.43
N GLY A 164 -0.22 -14.15 -8.42
CA GLY A 164 1.11 -13.52 -8.51
C GLY A 164 1.18 -12.04 -8.87
N SER A 165 0.62 -11.60 -9.99
CA SER A 165 1.03 -10.31 -10.59
C SER A 165 -0.02 -9.19 -10.53
N GLY A 166 -1.31 -9.50 -10.47
CA GLY A 166 -2.38 -8.50 -10.37
C GLY A 166 -2.53 -7.91 -8.97
N GLU A 167 -2.15 -8.67 -7.95
CA GLU A 167 -2.44 -8.37 -6.54
C GLU A 167 -1.24 -7.86 -5.75
N PHE A 168 0.00 -8.12 -6.17
CA PHE A 168 1.18 -7.58 -5.47
C PHE A 168 1.51 -6.14 -5.90
N SER A 169 1.34 -5.81 -7.18
CA SER A 169 1.50 -4.43 -7.66
C SER A 169 0.38 -3.52 -7.15
N SER A 170 -0.85 -4.05 -7.09
CA SER A 170 -1.97 -3.38 -6.45
C SER A 170 -1.80 -3.36 -4.93
N ARG A 171 -1.37 -4.40 -4.21
CA ARG A 171 -1.06 -4.26 -2.76
C ARG A 171 0.01 -3.20 -2.48
N CYS A 172 1.05 -3.05 -3.32
CA CYS A 172 2.02 -1.97 -3.15
C CYS A 172 1.49 -0.58 -3.55
N HIS A 173 0.73 -0.44 -4.64
CA HIS A 173 0.10 0.84 -5.03
C HIS A 173 -1.02 1.27 -4.06
N PHE A 174 -1.80 0.30 -3.59
CA PHE A 174 -3.08 0.45 -2.88
C PHE A 174 -2.87 0.48 -1.35
N SER A 175 -1.80 -0.14 -0.82
CA SER A 175 -1.36 0.09 0.57
C SER A 175 -0.46 1.32 0.73
N LEU A 176 0.24 1.77 -0.33
CA LEU A 176 1.07 2.99 -0.28
C LEU A 176 0.36 4.25 -0.78
N GLY A 177 -0.85 4.15 -1.33
CA GLY A 177 -1.62 5.30 -1.81
C GLY A 177 -0.90 6.06 -2.90
N ILE A 178 -0.35 5.35 -3.89
CA ILE A 178 0.38 5.95 -5.01
C ILE A 178 -0.47 5.73 -6.26
N GLY A 179 -0.99 6.81 -6.83
CA GLY A 179 -1.62 6.84 -8.16
C GLY A 179 -3.13 6.58 -8.18
N ASP A 180 -3.81 7.24 -9.12
CA ASP A 180 -5.11 6.81 -9.63
C ASP A 180 -4.86 5.51 -10.43
N GLY A 181 -4.90 4.36 -9.76
CA GLY A 181 -4.92 3.08 -10.47
C GLY A 181 -6.12 3.03 -11.41
N ASP A 182 -6.02 2.31 -12.54
CA ASP A 182 -7.15 2.15 -13.45
C ASP A 182 -8.24 1.30 -12.76
N LEU A 183 -9.16 1.98 -12.07
CA LEU A 183 -10.28 1.36 -11.37
C LEU A 183 -11.18 0.58 -12.34
N LYS A 184 -11.25 0.98 -13.61
CA LYS A 184 -12.07 0.29 -14.62
C LYS A 184 -11.43 -1.05 -14.98
N GLU A 185 -10.12 -1.07 -15.17
CA GLU A 185 -9.38 -2.32 -15.40
C GLU A 185 -9.49 -3.25 -14.19
N ALA A 186 -9.30 -2.72 -12.97
CA ALA A 186 -9.44 -3.51 -11.74
C ALA A 186 -10.84 -4.13 -11.59
N GLU A 187 -11.90 -3.39 -11.91
CA GLU A 187 -13.27 -3.91 -11.90
C GLU A 187 -13.52 -4.95 -12.99
N ALA A 188 -13.01 -4.72 -14.19
CA ALA A 188 -13.13 -5.66 -15.31
C ALA A 188 -12.43 -6.98 -15.00
N LEU A 189 -11.26 -6.93 -14.36
CA LEU A 189 -10.54 -8.12 -13.91
C LEU A 189 -11.29 -8.89 -12.82
N LEU A 190 -11.94 -8.19 -11.89
CA LEU A 190 -12.65 -8.81 -10.78
C LEU A 190 -14.04 -9.36 -11.19
N ALA A 191 -14.67 -8.80 -12.23
CA ALA A 191 -16.06 -9.09 -12.60
C ALA A 191 -16.37 -10.59 -12.84
N PRO A 192 -15.54 -11.38 -13.56
CA PRO A 192 -15.80 -12.80 -13.75
C PRO A 192 -15.81 -13.58 -12.42
N TYR A 193 -14.95 -13.19 -11.48
CA TYR A 193 -14.81 -13.85 -10.19
C TYR A 193 -15.93 -13.49 -9.23
N LYS A 194 -16.54 -12.29 -9.33
CA LYS A 194 -17.73 -11.92 -8.54
C LYS A 194 -18.89 -12.89 -8.75
N ASN A 195 -19.11 -13.29 -10.00
CA ASN A 195 -20.20 -14.20 -10.35
C ASN A 195 -19.86 -15.65 -9.96
N LYS A 196 -18.60 -16.06 -10.12
CA LYS A 196 -18.16 -17.43 -9.83
C LYS A 196 -17.98 -17.69 -8.33
N PHE A 197 -17.54 -16.69 -7.56
CA PHE A 197 -17.18 -16.79 -6.15
C PHE A 197 -17.77 -15.63 -5.33
N PRO A 198 -19.11 -15.50 -5.26
CA PRO A 198 -19.77 -14.35 -4.64
C PRO A 198 -19.46 -14.20 -3.14
N ASN A 199 -19.10 -15.29 -2.47
CA ASN A 199 -18.76 -15.33 -1.04
C ASN A 199 -17.26 -15.51 -0.78
N GLY A 200 -16.41 -15.43 -1.82
CA GLY A 200 -14.97 -15.52 -1.66
C GLY A 200 -14.43 -14.31 -0.91
N ALA A 201 -13.65 -14.52 0.15
CA ALA A 201 -13.13 -13.47 1.02
C ALA A 201 -12.29 -12.46 0.24
N LEU A 202 -11.42 -12.93 -0.65
CA LEU A 202 -10.61 -12.04 -1.51
C LEU A 202 -11.49 -11.24 -2.48
N ILE A 203 -12.53 -11.87 -3.02
CA ILE A 203 -13.45 -11.22 -3.95
C ILE A 203 -14.25 -10.12 -3.25
N LEU A 204 -14.72 -10.39 -2.04
CA LEU A 204 -15.41 -9.42 -1.18
C LEU A 204 -14.46 -8.28 -0.78
N PHE A 205 -13.24 -8.60 -0.35
CA PHE A 205 -12.22 -7.62 0.05
C PHE A 205 -11.90 -6.66 -1.10
N TYR A 206 -11.56 -7.17 -2.29
CA TYR A 206 -11.23 -6.32 -3.43
C TYR A 206 -12.45 -5.54 -3.95
N THR A 207 -13.64 -6.13 -3.88
CA THR A 207 -14.89 -5.40 -4.19
C THR A 207 -15.09 -4.21 -3.26
N ALA A 208 -14.89 -4.40 -1.96
CA ALA A 208 -14.96 -3.34 -0.96
C ALA A 208 -13.88 -2.27 -1.20
N ARG A 209 -12.64 -2.70 -1.48
CA ARG A 209 -11.49 -1.80 -1.65
C ARG A 209 -11.64 -0.90 -2.87
N ILE A 210 -12.16 -1.43 -3.99
CA ILE A 210 -12.56 -0.62 -5.15
C ILE A 210 -13.65 0.39 -4.78
N ALA A 211 -14.64 -0.02 -3.99
CA ALA A 211 -15.71 0.89 -3.55
C ALA A 211 -15.19 2.02 -2.65
N VAL A 212 -14.23 1.75 -1.76
CA VAL A 212 -13.52 2.78 -0.97
C VAL A 212 -12.86 3.80 -1.91
N LEU A 213 -12.10 3.36 -2.92
CA LEU A 213 -11.45 4.28 -3.86
C LEU A 213 -12.43 5.10 -4.71
N LYS A 214 -13.66 4.61 -4.88
CA LYS A 214 -14.76 5.35 -5.52
C LYS A 214 -15.50 6.28 -4.56
N GLY A 215 -15.18 6.27 -3.27
CA GLY A 215 -15.90 7.04 -2.24
C GLY A 215 -17.25 6.45 -1.83
N ASN A 216 -17.50 5.17 -2.10
CA ASN A 216 -18.70 4.46 -1.66
C ASN A 216 -18.42 3.68 -0.37
N PHE A 217 -18.34 4.41 0.75
CA PHE A 217 -17.93 3.86 2.05
C PHE A 217 -18.96 2.90 2.65
N THR A 218 -20.26 3.21 2.57
CA THR A 218 -21.33 2.33 3.09
C THR A 218 -21.30 0.95 2.43
N PHE A 219 -21.24 0.89 1.09
CA PHE A 219 -21.13 -0.38 0.39
C PHE A 219 -19.81 -1.11 0.70
N ALA A 220 -18.70 -0.36 0.83
CA ALA A 220 -17.43 -0.96 1.22
C ALA A 220 -17.51 -1.61 2.61
N GLN A 221 -18.11 -0.93 3.58
CA GLN A 221 -18.30 -1.44 4.94
C GLN A 221 -19.10 -2.75 4.94
N GLU A 222 -20.24 -2.78 4.25
CA GLU A 222 -21.05 -4.00 4.08
C GLU A 222 -20.23 -5.17 3.52
N LYS A 223 -19.41 -4.91 2.50
CA LYS A 223 -18.58 -5.95 1.86
C LYS A 223 -17.40 -6.39 2.71
N TYR A 224 -16.78 -5.50 3.50
CA TYR A 224 -15.76 -5.90 4.47
C TYR A 224 -16.34 -6.75 5.60
N LEU A 225 -17.53 -6.40 6.11
CA LEU A 225 -18.23 -7.21 7.11
C LEU A 225 -18.61 -8.59 6.57
N ALA A 226 -19.10 -8.65 5.32
CA ALA A 226 -19.35 -9.91 4.64
C ALA A 226 -18.06 -10.73 4.44
N CYS A 227 -16.93 -10.07 4.12
CA CYS A 227 -15.63 -10.73 4.00
C CYS A 227 -15.21 -11.38 5.32
N ILE A 228 -15.35 -10.66 6.44
CA ILE A 228 -15.06 -11.19 7.78
C ILE A 228 -15.93 -12.40 8.08
N ALA A 229 -17.23 -12.32 7.82
CA ALA A 229 -18.18 -13.42 8.05
C ALA A 229 -17.98 -14.64 7.12
N SER A 230 -17.27 -14.48 5.99
CA SER A 230 -17.15 -15.53 4.97
C SER A 230 -16.14 -16.63 5.29
N GLN A 231 -15.24 -16.41 6.26
CA GLN A 231 -14.17 -17.34 6.59
C GLN A 231 -13.61 -17.09 8.00
N GLU A 232 -13.10 -18.13 8.66
CA GLU A 232 -12.42 -18.02 9.96
C GLU A 232 -11.01 -18.66 9.96
N GLU A 233 -10.62 -19.34 8.87
CA GLU A 233 -9.33 -20.04 8.77
C GLU A 233 -8.14 -19.06 8.83
N TRP A 234 -8.24 -17.94 8.12
CA TRP A 234 -7.18 -16.94 7.98
C TRP A 234 -7.60 -15.63 8.63
N ARG A 235 -7.39 -15.52 9.95
CA ARG A 235 -7.71 -14.31 10.73
C ARG A 235 -7.02 -13.04 10.22
N GLN A 236 -5.89 -13.18 9.52
CA GLN A 236 -5.19 -12.03 8.97
C GLN A 236 -5.99 -11.31 7.87
N ILE A 237 -6.88 -12.02 7.16
CA ILE A 237 -7.84 -11.36 6.25
C ILE A 237 -8.82 -10.49 7.05
N HIS A 238 -9.22 -10.91 8.25
CA HIS A 238 -10.02 -10.06 9.14
C HIS A 238 -9.26 -8.81 9.54
N HIS A 239 -7.98 -8.93 9.89
CA HIS A 239 -7.15 -7.76 10.22
C HIS A 239 -7.04 -6.78 9.05
N LEU A 240 -6.91 -7.28 7.81
CA LEU A 240 -6.96 -6.42 6.62
C LEU A 240 -8.32 -5.69 6.51
N CYS A 241 -9.43 -6.39 6.78
CA CYS A 241 -10.76 -5.77 6.80
C CYS A 241 -10.90 -4.74 7.93
N TYR A 242 -10.40 -5.03 9.13
CA TYR A 242 -10.41 -4.10 10.26
C TYR A 242 -9.64 -2.82 9.94
N TRP A 243 -8.50 -2.93 9.26
CA TRP A 243 -7.72 -1.77 8.80
C TRP A 243 -8.53 -0.90 7.85
N GLU A 244 -9.19 -1.52 6.87
CA GLU A 244 -10.00 -0.79 5.89
C GLU A 244 -11.27 -0.19 6.52
N LEU A 245 -11.95 -0.92 7.40
CA LEU A 245 -13.12 -0.44 8.15
C LEU A 245 -12.77 0.74 9.05
N MET A 246 -11.65 0.66 9.78
CA MET A 246 -11.13 1.75 10.61
C MET A 246 -10.97 3.04 9.78
N TRP A 247 -10.40 2.96 8.58
CA TRP A 247 -10.27 4.12 7.69
C TRP A 247 -11.60 4.57 7.11
N ALA A 248 -12.46 3.66 6.65
CA ALA A 248 -13.78 4.00 6.13
C ALA A 248 -14.60 4.82 7.13
N TYR A 249 -14.66 4.37 8.40
CA TYR A 249 -15.33 5.11 9.47
C TYR A 249 -14.60 6.41 9.83
N SER A 250 -13.25 6.44 9.76
CA SER A 250 -12.49 7.68 9.97
C SER A 250 -12.77 8.74 8.90
N PHE A 251 -12.99 8.34 7.63
CA PHE A 251 -13.39 9.27 6.56
C PHE A 251 -14.77 9.89 6.80
N GLU A 252 -15.67 9.14 7.44
CA GLU A 252 -16.99 9.61 7.85
C GLU A 252 -16.96 10.36 9.21
N GLN A 253 -15.79 10.47 9.85
CA GLN A 253 -15.62 10.97 11.22
C GLN A 253 -16.45 10.22 12.27
N ASN A 254 -16.80 8.96 12.00
CA ASN A 254 -17.39 8.06 12.98
C ASN A 254 -16.28 7.45 13.85
N TRP A 255 -15.76 8.25 14.79
CA TRP A 255 -14.58 7.90 15.58
C TRP A 255 -14.81 6.71 16.52
N ARG A 256 -16.05 6.47 16.97
CA ARG A 256 -16.39 5.35 17.86
C ARG A 256 -16.27 4.01 17.14
N GLU A 257 -16.82 3.90 15.93
CA GLU A 257 -16.66 2.70 15.11
C GLU A 257 -15.22 2.55 14.60
N ALA A 258 -14.56 3.66 14.22
CA ALA A 258 -13.14 3.60 13.87
C ALA A 258 -12.27 3.09 15.04
N TYR A 259 -12.57 3.51 16.27
CA TYR A 259 -11.90 3.02 17.48
C TYR A 259 -12.12 1.53 17.68
N HIS A 260 -13.35 1.02 17.46
CA HIS A 260 -13.65 -0.41 17.60
C HIS A 260 -12.65 -1.27 16.80
N TYR A 261 -12.47 -0.98 15.50
CA TYR A 261 -11.55 -1.71 14.64
C TYR A 261 -10.07 -1.43 14.95
N ALA A 262 -9.72 -0.20 15.33
CA ALA A 262 -8.36 0.12 15.79
C ALA A 262 -7.99 -0.67 17.05
N ASN A 263 -8.94 -0.86 17.97
CA ASN A 263 -8.76 -1.64 19.18
C ASN A 263 -8.57 -3.13 18.87
N LEU A 264 -9.39 -3.71 17.98
CA LEU A 264 -9.22 -5.09 17.51
C LEU A 264 -7.84 -5.31 16.88
N LEU A 265 -7.42 -4.42 15.97
CA LEU A 265 -6.08 -4.47 15.37
C LEU A 265 -4.97 -4.43 16.42
N SER A 266 -5.06 -3.52 17.40
CA SER A 266 -4.05 -3.39 18.44
C SER A 266 -3.97 -4.63 19.34
N LYS A 267 -5.08 -5.35 19.53
CA LYS A 267 -5.15 -6.55 20.38
C LYS A 267 -4.75 -7.83 19.64
N GLU A 268 -5.14 -7.95 18.38
CA GLU A 268 -5.09 -9.22 17.64
C GLU A 268 -3.94 -9.29 16.62
N SER A 269 -3.57 -8.16 15.99
CA SER A 269 -2.59 -8.15 14.90
C SER A 269 -1.18 -7.84 15.38
N LYS A 270 -0.22 -8.71 15.06
CA LYS A 270 1.20 -8.50 15.40
C LYS A 270 2.00 -7.77 14.31
N TRP A 271 1.35 -7.40 13.20
CA TRP A 271 2.03 -6.89 12.01
C TRP A 271 2.79 -5.58 12.24
N SER A 272 2.17 -4.62 12.93
CA SER A 272 2.83 -3.37 13.35
C SER A 272 2.18 -2.80 14.60
N GLN A 273 2.52 -3.41 15.75
CA GLN A 273 1.94 -3.06 17.05
C GLN A 273 2.13 -1.58 17.41
N ALA A 274 3.30 -1.00 17.12
CA ALA A 274 3.54 0.42 17.33
C ALA A 274 2.58 1.31 16.52
N VAL A 275 2.32 0.99 15.25
CA VAL A 275 1.36 1.74 14.42
C VAL A 275 -0.07 1.55 14.92
N TYR A 276 -0.49 0.32 15.25
CA TYR A 276 -1.85 0.07 15.69
C TYR A 276 -2.19 0.75 17.02
N VAL A 277 -1.26 0.72 17.99
CA VAL A 277 -1.44 1.43 19.27
C VAL A 277 -1.44 2.95 19.08
N PHE A 278 -0.54 3.46 18.23
CA PHE A 278 -0.54 4.89 17.89
C PHE A 278 -1.86 5.31 17.22
N GLN A 279 -2.35 4.53 16.25
CA GLN A 279 -3.57 4.83 15.51
C GLN A 279 -4.80 4.77 16.42
N LYS A 280 -4.86 3.78 17.33
CA LYS A 280 -5.87 3.71 18.38
C LYS A 280 -5.88 4.97 19.25
N ALA A 281 -4.72 5.40 19.73
CA ALA A 281 -4.57 6.62 20.54
C ALA A 281 -4.95 7.89 19.75
N ALA A 282 -4.56 7.93 18.47
CA ALA A 282 -4.88 9.02 17.56
C ALA A 282 -6.38 9.16 17.31
N ILE A 283 -7.09 8.04 17.10
CA ILE A 283 -8.56 8.03 16.93
C ILE A 283 -9.26 8.41 18.23
N LEU A 284 -8.82 7.89 19.38
CA LEU A 284 -9.36 8.27 20.68
C LEU A 284 -9.19 9.78 20.96
N SER A 285 -8.10 10.38 20.47
CA SER A 285 -7.87 11.83 20.62
C SER A 285 -8.84 12.70 19.82
N MET A 286 -9.62 12.10 18.90
CA MET A 286 -10.68 12.80 18.16
C MET A 286 -12.06 12.66 18.81
N LEU A 287 -12.21 11.84 19.85
CA LEU A 287 -13.45 11.68 20.62
C LEU A 287 -13.53 12.69 21.77
N PRO A 288 -14.74 13.03 22.25
CA PRO A 288 -14.92 13.77 23.50
C PRO A 288 -14.26 13.06 24.69
N GLU A 289 -13.73 13.82 25.66
CA GLU A 289 -13.04 13.24 26.83
C GLU A 289 -13.96 12.37 27.69
N GLU A 290 -15.26 12.67 27.71
CA GLU A 290 -16.28 11.87 28.41
C GLU A 290 -16.41 10.47 27.80
N GLU A 291 -16.48 10.37 26.47
CA GLU A 291 -16.58 9.09 25.76
C GLU A 291 -15.30 8.25 25.92
N VAL A 292 -14.13 8.88 25.89
CA VAL A 292 -12.85 8.19 26.14
C VAL A 292 -12.83 7.58 27.55
N THR A 293 -13.38 8.29 28.53
CA THR A 293 -13.49 7.82 29.91
C THR A 293 -14.45 6.65 30.04
N GLU A 294 -15.61 6.68 29.36
CA GLU A 294 -16.56 5.56 29.31
C GLU A 294 -15.96 4.28 28.72
N LEU A 295 -15.08 4.43 27.71
CA LEU A 295 -14.36 3.32 27.10
C LEU A 295 -13.27 2.74 28.00
N GLY A 296 -12.94 3.39 29.12
CA GLY A 296 -11.91 2.97 30.06
C GLY A 296 -10.49 3.05 29.49
N GLU A 297 -10.28 3.88 28.46
CA GLU A 297 -9.00 4.02 27.77
C GLU A 297 -8.18 5.18 28.34
N ASN A 298 -6.84 5.05 28.29
CA ASN A 298 -5.92 6.12 28.67
C ASN A 298 -5.03 6.50 27.48
N VAL A 299 -5.40 7.57 26.78
CA VAL A 299 -4.71 8.05 25.57
C VAL A 299 -3.22 8.33 25.84
N VAL A 300 -2.90 8.94 26.99
CA VAL A 300 -1.51 9.26 27.36
C VAL A 300 -0.69 7.98 27.53
N GLN A 301 -1.26 6.97 28.20
CA GLN A 301 -0.58 5.70 28.39
C GLN A 301 -0.38 4.95 27.06
N LEU A 302 -1.36 4.98 26.16
CA LEU A 302 -1.25 4.38 24.84
C LEU A 302 -0.10 5.00 24.04
N PHE A 303 -0.02 6.34 23.97
CA PHE A 303 1.10 7.00 23.30
C PHE A 303 2.46 6.65 23.94
N ARG A 304 2.55 6.62 25.27
CA ARG A 304 3.79 6.25 25.99
C ARG A 304 4.29 4.84 25.67
N GLN A 305 3.41 3.92 25.28
CA GLN A 305 3.79 2.53 24.94
C GLN A 305 4.41 2.41 23.54
N VAL A 306 4.15 3.36 22.63
CA VAL A 306 4.49 3.23 21.19
C VAL A 306 5.98 2.99 20.93
N GLU A 307 6.88 3.70 21.61
CA GLU A 307 8.34 3.52 21.42
C GLU A 307 8.81 2.11 21.79
N GLY A 308 8.21 1.51 22.83
CA GLY A 308 8.55 0.16 23.29
C GLY A 308 8.02 -0.96 22.40
N LEU A 309 7.06 -0.66 21.51
CA LEU A 309 6.42 -1.63 20.61
C LEU A 309 7.06 -1.69 19.22
N ARG A 310 8.09 -0.87 18.97
CA ARG A 310 8.75 -0.81 17.66
C ARG A 310 9.45 -2.12 17.33
N LEU A 311 9.17 -2.63 16.14
CA LEU A 311 9.91 -3.72 15.54
C LEU A 311 11.23 -3.18 14.96
N LYS A 312 12.24 -4.05 15.01
CA LYS A 312 13.52 -3.84 14.33
C LYS A 312 13.71 -5.01 13.38
N ILE A 313 13.74 -4.72 12.09
CA ILE A 313 14.05 -5.68 11.04
C ILE A 313 15.48 -5.37 10.59
N ALA A 314 16.37 -6.37 10.67
CA ALA A 314 17.79 -6.22 10.34
C ALA A 314 18.47 -4.99 11.02
N GLY A 315 18.08 -4.68 12.26
CA GLY A 315 18.62 -3.55 13.04
C GLY A 315 18.06 -2.17 12.70
N LYS A 316 17.16 -2.06 11.72
CA LYS A 316 16.44 -0.81 11.37
C LYS A 316 14.97 -0.91 11.77
N SER A 317 14.38 0.21 12.20
CA SER A 317 12.94 0.26 12.46
C SER A 317 12.18 0.64 11.21
N ILE A 318 10.97 0.08 11.09
CA ILE A 318 10.02 0.37 10.01
C ILE A 318 9.76 1.89 9.98
N PRO A 319 9.84 2.57 8.82
CA PRO A 319 9.70 4.03 8.74
C PRO A 319 8.42 4.58 9.37
N THR A 320 7.29 3.90 9.20
CA THR A 320 5.99 4.29 9.77
C THR A 320 5.97 4.16 11.29
N GLU A 321 6.61 3.13 11.86
CA GLU A 321 6.76 2.98 13.31
C GLU A 321 7.71 4.04 13.90
N LYS A 322 8.78 4.37 13.17
CA LYS A 322 9.67 5.47 13.56
C LYS A 322 8.91 6.80 13.58
N PHE A 323 8.06 7.06 12.58
CA PHE A 323 7.19 8.24 12.57
C PHE A 323 6.24 8.26 13.77
N ALA A 324 5.49 7.18 13.98
CA ALA A 324 4.54 7.05 15.09
C ALA A 324 5.22 7.28 16.45
N ALA A 325 6.37 6.67 16.67
CA ALA A 325 7.07 6.81 17.94
C ALA A 325 7.69 8.20 18.13
N LYS A 326 8.24 8.81 17.08
CA LYS A 326 8.74 10.20 17.15
C LYS A 326 7.62 11.20 17.43
N LYS A 327 6.39 10.94 16.98
CA LYS A 327 5.19 11.71 17.37
C LYS A 327 4.76 11.46 18.80
N ALA A 328 4.80 10.20 19.24
CA ALA A 328 4.45 9.81 20.59
C ALA A 328 5.42 10.36 21.67
N GLN A 329 6.63 10.80 21.29
CA GLN A 329 7.59 11.43 22.20
C GLN A 329 7.02 12.65 22.94
N ARG A 330 6.05 13.37 22.36
CA ARG A 330 5.38 14.50 23.04
C ARG A 330 4.65 14.08 24.33
N TYR A 331 4.39 12.79 24.53
CA TYR A 331 3.70 12.25 25.72
C TYR A 331 4.64 11.66 26.78
N VAL A 332 5.96 11.69 26.56
CA VAL A 332 6.96 11.13 27.49
C VAL A 332 7.08 11.97 28.77
N SER A 333 6.97 13.29 28.66
CA SER A 333 7.02 14.22 29.81
C SER A 333 5.86 14.01 30.78
N SER A 334 6.03 14.53 32.01
CA SER A 334 4.98 14.56 33.03
C SER A 334 3.79 15.43 32.63
N VAL A 335 4.03 16.50 31.86
CA VAL A 335 3.01 17.33 31.21
C VAL A 335 3.05 17.05 29.71
N PRO A 336 2.15 16.20 29.18
CA PRO A 336 2.16 15.82 27.77
C PRO A 336 1.83 16.99 26.84
N GLY A 337 2.60 17.15 25.75
CA GLY A 337 2.22 17.98 24.62
C GLY A 337 1.19 17.27 23.75
N LYS A 338 -0.11 17.51 23.99
CA LYS A 338 -1.19 16.88 23.23
C LYS A 338 -1.02 17.13 21.72
N LEU A 339 -1.27 16.11 20.91
CA LEU A 339 -1.29 16.23 19.44
C LEU A 339 -2.63 16.83 19.01
N VAL A 340 -2.61 17.78 18.08
CA VAL A 340 -3.80 18.59 17.75
C VAL A 340 -4.87 17.85 16.92
N VAL A 341 -4.49 17.14 15.85
CA VAL A 341 -5.40 16.32 15.02
C VAL A 341 -4.75 15.01 14.56
N PRO A 342 -4.33 14.14 15.49
CA PRO A 342 -3.45 13.02 15.17
C PRO A 342 -4.07 12.00 14.19
N ALA A 343 -5.39 11.78 14.22
CA ALA A 343 -6.04 10.88 13.26
C ALA A 343 -6.03 11.45 11.83
N LEU A 344 -6.28 12.76 11.68
CA LEU A 344 -6.25 13.43 10.38
C LEU A 344 -4.82 13.55 9.83
N GLU A 345 -3.83 13.73 10.70
CA GLU A 345 -2.42 13.65 10.32
C GLU A 345 -2.08 12.25 9.79
N MET A 346 -2.50 11.19 10.49
CA MET A 346 -2.31 9.82 10.00
C MET A 346 -3.05 9.58 8.68
N MET A 347 -4.24 10.15 8.52
CA MET A 347 -4.98 10.09 7.26
C MET A 347 -4.16 10.68 6.10
N TYR A 348 -3.43 11.78 6.32
CA TYR A 348 -2.50 12.32 5.32
C TYR A 348 -1.32 11.38 5.02
N VAL A 349 -0.70 10.79 6.05
CA VAL A 349 0.39 9.82 5.90
C VAL A 349 -0.05 8.65 4.99
N TRP A 350 -1.29 8.17 5.15
CA TRP A 350 -1.89 7.08 4.38
C TRP A 350 -2.60 7.50 3.10
N ASN A 351 -2.45 8.76 2.66
CA ASN A 351 -3.05 9.30 1.43
C ASN A 351 -4.60 9.33 1.43
N GLY A 352 -5.23 9.35 2.60
CA GLY A 352 -6.68 9.29 2.74
C GLY A 352 -7.42 10.52 2.20
N PHE A 353 -6.77 11.69 2.12
CA PHE A 353 -7.40 12.90 1.57
C PHE A 353 -7.83 12.74 0.10
N THR A 354 -7.09 12.00 -0.72
CA THR A 354 -7.47 11.72 -2.11
C THR A 354 -8.70 10.81 -2.24
N VAL A 355 -8.94 9.99 -1.21
CA VAL A 355 -10.08 9.06 -1.15
C VAL A 355 -11.32 9.79 -0.64
N VAL A 356 -11.22 10.49 0.50
CA VAL A 356 -12.34 11.26 1.04
C VAL A 356 -12.72 12.44 0.13
N GLY A 357 -11.78 12.97 -0.65
CA GLY A 357 -12.02 14.00 -1.67
C GLY A 357 -13.05 13.62 -2.73
N LYS A 358 -13.32 12.32 -2.92
CA LYS A 358 -14.43 11.84 -3.79
C LYS A 358 -15.82 12.12 -3.20
N ARG A 359 -15.89 12.50 -1.92
CA ARG A 359 -17.11 12.87 -1.18
C ARG A 359 -16.97 14.29 -0.64
N PRO A 360 -17.42 15.31 -1.39
CA PRO A 360 -17.31 16.71 -0.99
C PRO A 360 -17.91 17.00 0.38
N GLU A 361 -19.07 16.39 0.71
CA GLU A 361 -19.74 16.54 2.00
C GLU A 361 -18.86 16.11 3.20
N LEU A 362 -18.16 14.98 3.07
CA LEU A 362 -17.26 14.48 4.13
C LEU A 362 -15.99 15.31 4.20
N THR A 363 -15.50 15.77 3.05
CA THR A 363 -14.33 16.66 2.97
C THR A 363 -14.63 18.01 3.63
N GLU A 364 -15.83 18.56 3.45
CA GLU A 364 -16.29 19.78 4.15
C GLU A 364 -16.41 19.56 5.66
N ASN A 365 -16.91 18.40 6.10
CA ASN A 365 -16.96 18.09 7.53
C ASN A 365 -15.55 18.07 8.15
N ILE A 366 -14.56 17.52 7.44
CA ILE A 366 -13.16 17.51 7.91
C ILE A 366 -12.58 18.92 7.91
N LEU A 367 -12.88 19.72 6.88
CA LEU A 367 -12.49 21.14 6.83
C LEU A 367 -13.06 21.92 8.02
N SER A 368 -14.34 21.72 8.36
CA SER A 368 -14.97 22.36 9.53
C SER A 368 -14.29 21.96 10.84
N THR A 369 -13.91 20.70 11.00
CA THR A 369 -13.13 20.24 12.16
C THR A 369 -11.79 20.98 12.24
N LEU A 370 -11.07 21.10 11.11
CA LEU A 370 -9.79 21.81 11.05
C LEU A 370 -9.91 23.33 11.28
N GLU A 371 -11.00 23.95 10.83
CA GLU A 371 -11.28 25.38 11.09
C GLU A 371 -11.51 25.64 12.58
N LYS A 372 -12.31 24.80 13.25
CA LYS A 372 -12.50 24.87 14.71
C LYS A 372 -11.18 24.70 15.46
N THR A 373 -10.34 23.77 15.02
CA THR A 373 -9.00 23.58 15.58
C THR A 373 -8.11 24.80 15.36
N GLU A 374 -8.14 25.43 14.18
CA GLU A 374 -7.39 26.67 13.94
C GLU A 374 -7.86 27.80 14.86
N ASP A 375 -9.17 27.94 15.07
CA ASP A 375 -9.72 28.92 16.01
C ASP A 375 -9.24 28.66 17.45
N GLN A 376 -9.22 27.39 17.88
CA GLN A 376 -8.70 27.01 19.20
C GLN A 376 -7.22 27.35 19.36
N LEU A 377 -6.39 27.02 18.37
CA LEU A 377 -4.96 27.35 18.39
C LEU A 377 -4.75 28.88 18.45
N ARG A 378 -5.45 29.64 17.61
CA ARG A 378 -5.31 31.11 17.60
C ARG A 378 -5.71 31.77 18.93
N ASN A 379 -6.64 31.17 19.66
CA ASN A 379 -7.13 31.67 20.95
C ASN A 379 -6.37 31.09 22.15
N GLU A 380 -5.34 30.26 21.91
CA GLU A 380 -4.54 29.66 22.99
C GLU A 380 -3.76 30.74 23.74
N THR A 381 -3.90 30.73 25.07
CA THR A 381 -3.29 31.74 25.95
C THR A 381 -1.86 31.37 26.36
N HIS A 382 -1.54 30.07 26.36
CA HIS A 382 -0.25 29.53 26.75
C HIS A 382 0.30 28.61 25.65
N PRO A 383 0.82 29.17 24.54
CA PRO A 383 1.29 28.36 23.42
C PRO A 383 2.43 27.44 23.85
N SER A 384 2.31 26.16 23.51
CA SER A 384 3.37 25.17 23.74
C SER A 384 4.55 25.38 22.78
N GLU A 385 5.67 24.71 23.05
CA GLU A 385 6.81 24.66 22.11
C GLU A 385 6.42 24.12 20.72
N TYR A 386 5.32 23.37 20.62
CA TYR A 386 4.81 22.78 19.39
C TYR A 386 3.77 23.64 18.67
N HIS A 387 3.39 24.79 19.22
CA HIS A 387 2.27 25.59 18.72
C HIS A 387 2.41 25.95 17.24
N GLN A 388 3.60 26.37 16.81
CA GLN A 388 3.87 26.71 15.41
C GLN A 388 3.79 25.49 14.48
N ASP A 389 4.25 24.33 14.94
CA ASP A 389 4.15 23.06 14.20
C ASP A 389 2.70 22.64 14.00
N ASP A 390 1.88 22.82 15.03
CA ASP A 390 0.47 22.46 15.04
C ASP A 390 -0.35 23.40 14.15
N GLU A 391 -0.08 24.72 14.16
CA GLU A 391 -0.66 25.66 13.21
C GLU A 391 -0.30 25.30 11.75
N CYS A 392 0.97 24.98 11.49
CA CYS A 392 1.42 24.58 10.15
C CYS A 392 0.74 23.28 9.68
N LEU A 393 0.55 22.31 10.58
CA LEU A 393 -0.11 21.05 10.26
C LEU A 393 -1.57 21.29 9.91
N VAL A 394 -2.28 22.09 10.71
CA VAL A 394 -3.69 22.44 10.44
C VAL A 394 -3.81 23.15 9.10
N GLN A 395 -2.96 24.15 8.80
CA GLN A 395 -2.98 24.82 7.49
C GLN A 395 -2.72 23.85 6.33
N LEU A 396 -1.76 22.92 6.47
CA LEU A 396 -1.49 21.91 5.45
C LEU A 396 -2.74 21.06 5.18
N LEU A 397 -3.35 20.50 6.23
CA LEU A 397 -4.53 19.65 6.11
C LEU A 397 -5.76 20.41 5.57
N LYS A 398 -5.94 21.68 5.95
CA LYS A 398 -6.97 22.56 5.38
C LYS A 398 -6.76 22.78 3.89
N GLY A 399 -5.52 23.09 3.49
CA GLY A 399 -5.17 23.26 2.09
C GLY A 399 -5.46 22.00 1.26
N LEU A 400 -5.25 20.81 1.83
CA LEU A 400 -5.62 19.55 1.18
C LEU A 400 -7.12 19.44 0.96
N CYS A 401 -7.94 19.69 1.99
CA CYS A 401 -9.40 19.66 1.85
C CYS A 401 -9.88 20.65 0.79
N LEU A 402 -9.41 21.89 0.85
CA LEU A 402 -9.76 22.96 -0.08
C LEU A 402 -9.37 22.59 -1.52
N ARG A 403 -8.23 21.93 -1.73
CA ARG A 403 -7.82 21.43 -3.04
C ARG A 403 -8.77 20.36 -3.56
N GLU A 404 -9.10 19.36 -2.76
CA GLU A 404 -10.03 18.29 -3.16
C GLU A 404 -11.43 18.84 -3.46
N LEU A 405 -11.83 19.93 -2.78
CA LEU A 405 -13.07 20.68 -3.04
C LEU A 405 -12.99 21.62 -4.26
N GLY A 406 -11.84 21.71 -4.93
CA GLY A 406 -11.63 22.61 -6.09
C GLY A 406 -11.43 24.09 -5.72
N ARG A 407 -11.30 24.44 -4.44
CA ARG A 407 -11.05 25.80 -3.93
C ARG A 407 -9.55 26.15 -3.96
N LEU A 408 -8.98 26.15 -5.17
CA LEU A 408 -7.52 26.19 -5.37
C LEU A 408 -6.85 27.44 -4.79
N VAL A 409 -7.47 28.62 -4.91
CA VAL A 409 -6.92 29.88 -4.39
C VAL A 409 -6.81 29.86 -2.86
N GLN A 410 -7.85 29.36 -2.18
CA GLN A 410 -7.83 29.25 -0.73
C GLN A 410 -6.81 28.20 -0.26
N ALA A 411 -6.71 27.09 -0.99
CA ALA A 411 -5.70 26.07 -0.74
C ALA A 411 -4.28 26.65 -0.85
N GLU A 412 -4.00 27.43 -1.90
CA GLU A 412 -2.72 28.10 -2.11
C GLU A 412 -2.36 29.06 -0.97
N ILE A 413 -3.34 29.83 -0.46
CA ILE A 413 -3.14 30.71 0.70
C ILE A 413 -2.69 29.89 1.93
N CYS A 414 -3.38 28.78 2.23
CA CYS A 414 -3.01 27.89 3.32
C CYS A 414 -1.57 27.37 3.13
N PHE A 415 -1.22 26.90 1.94
CA PHE A 415 0.12 26.38 1.67
C PHE A 415 1.21 27.46 1.78
N ASN A 416 0.98 28.65 1.23
CA ASN A 416 1.92 29.78 1.33
C ASN A 416 2.17 30.21 2.78
N ARG A 417 1.15 30.13 3.65
CA ARG A 417 1.32 30.39 5.08
C ARG A 417 2.29 29.40 5.72
N VAL A 418 2.23 28.12 5.33
CA VAL A 418 3.20 27.11 5.80
C VAL A 418 4.61 27.39 5.26
N ILE A 419 4.76 27.76 3.98
CA ILE A 419 6.08 28.13 3.40
C ILE A 419 6.71 29.31 4.13
N SER A 420 5.94 30.37 4.36
CA SER A 420 6.47 31.61 4.96
C SER A 420 7.10 31.38 6.34
N ARG A 421 6.62 30.36 7.06
CA ARG A 421 7.11 29.98 8.38
C ARG A 421 8.25 28.96 8.31
N TRP A 422 8.47 28.34 7.16
CA TRP A 422 9.51 27.34 6.92
C TRP A 422 10.94 27.87 7.14
N SER A 423 11.22 29.13 6.74
CA SER A 423 12.56 29.73 6.85
C SER A 423 13.04 29.98 8.28
N HIS A 424 12.13 29.95 9.27
CA HIS A 424 12.42 30.29 10.66
C HIS A 424 12.48 29.06 11.59
N LEU A 425 12.17 27.87 11.09
CA LEU A 425 12.17 26.63 11.88
C LEU A 425 13.57 26.01 11.87
N THR A 426 14.29 26.11 13.00
CA THR A 426 15.70 25.71 13.18
C THR A 426 15.95 24.21 13.29
N ALA A 427 14.93 23.37 13.05
CA ALA A 427 15.09 21.92 12.96
C ALA A 427 14.04 21.30 12.02
N PRO A 428 14.34 20.17 11.33
CA PRO A 428 13.37 19.44 10.54
C PRO A 428 12.32 18.77 11.45
N HIS A 429 11.30 19.54 11.84
CA HIS A 429 10.10 19.04 12.49
C HIS A 429 9.18 18.35 11.48
N HIS A 430 8.44 17.34 11.92
CA HIS A 430 7.64 16.43 11.08
C HIS A 430 6.66 17.12 10.12
N THR A 431 6.08 18.24 10.53
CA THR A 431 5.18 19.04 9.70
C THR A 431 5.92 19.62 8.48
N LEU A 432 7.22 19.95 8.61
CA LEU A 432 8.05 20.38 7.49
C LEU A 432 8.32 19.24 6.50
N GLU A 433 8.47 18.00 6.97
CA GLU A 433 8.67 16.82 6.10
C GLU A 433 7.42 16.59 5.25
N LEU A 434 6.23 16.70 5.85
CA LEU A 434 4.92 16.56 5.20
C LEU A 434 4.60 17.72 4.24
N THR A 435 5.05 18.93 4.56
CA THR A 435 4.86 20.13 3.72
C THR A 435 5.82 20.13 2.52
N ALA A 436 7.11 19.77 2.73
CA ALA A 436 8.07 19.57 1.65
C ALA A 436 7.59 18.47 0.67
N CYS A 437 6.90 17.44 1.18
CA CYS A 437 6.26 16.42 0.34
C CYS A 437 5.23 16.98 -0.64
N PHE A 438 4.43 17.94 -0.18
CA PHE A 438 3.37 18.51 -0.98
C PHE A 438 3.91 19.52 -2.00
N PHE A 439 4.89 20.35 -1.61
CA PHE A 439 5.49 21.36 -2.50
C PHE A 439 6.21 20.78 -3.70
N ALA A 440 6.92 19.67 -3.52
CA ALA A 440 7.59 18.98 -4.61
C ALA A 440 6.61 18.43 -5.66
N MET A 441 5.29 18.37 -5.36
CA MET A 441 4.25 17.95 -6.31
C MET A 441 3.63 19.11 -7.11
N GLN A 442 3.80 20.38 -6.69
CA GLN A 442 3.05 21.51 -7.28
C GLN A 442 3.92 22.53 -8.05
N ASN A 443 5.20 22.70 -7.71
CA ASN A 443 6.10 23.65 -8.36
C ASN A 443 7.39 22.97 -8.86
N CYS A 444 7.37 22.37 -10.05
CA CYS A 444 8.58 21.93 -10.75
C CYS A 444 9.57 23.07 -11.09
N PHE A 445 9.25 24.33 -10.79
CA PHE A 445 10.06 25.49 -11.16
C PHE A 445 11.10 25.91 -10.12
N PHE A 446 10.86 25.63 -8.83
CA PHE A 446 11.91 25.74 -7.83
C PHE A 446 12.53 24.38 -7.65
N VAL A 447 13.73 24.24 -8.20
CA VAL A 447 14.71 23.22 -7.82
C VAL A 447 14.81 23.24 -6.29
N CYS A 448 13.99 22.41 -5.66
CA CYS A 448 14.19 21.89 -4.34
C CYS A 448 15.54 21.16 -4.41
N ARG A 449 16.63 21.91 -4.14
CA ARG A 449 18.01 21.41 -4.11
C ARG A 449 17.99 20.06 -3.42
N MET A 450 18.30 19.01 -4.18
CA MET A 450 18.22 17.60 -3.78
C MET A 450 19.27 17.20 -2.74
N ASN A 451 19.35 17.93 -1.63
CA ASN A 451 20.16 17.62 -0.45
C ASN A 451 19.25 17.30 0.75
N TYR A 452 18.19 16.53 0.52
CA TYR A 452 17.34 16.02 1.59
C TYR A 452 17.98 14.76 2.16
N LYS A 453 18.35 14.79 3.44
CA LYS A 453 18.85 13.63 4.20
C LYS A 453 18.26 13.66 5.60
N ASP A 454 18.11 12.48 6.22
CA ASP A 454 17.76 12.29 7.63
C ASP A 454 16.31 12.59 8.05
N TYR A 455 15.36 12.60 7.11
CA TYR A 455 13.95 12.82 7.39
C TYR A 455 13.14 11.51 7.56
N SER A 456 12.05 11.55 8.34
CA SER A 456 11.15 10.41 8.45
C SER A 456 10.38 10.21 7.14
N MET A 457 10.10 8.96 6.77
CA MET A 457 9.36 8.61 5.54
C MET A 457 10.02 9.05 4.22
N GLU A 458 11.34 9.17 4.19
CA GLU A 458 12.12 9.65 3.04
C GLU A 458 11.86 8.94 1.73
N SER A 459 11.86 7.62 1.75
CA SER A 459 11.57 6.83 0.56
C SER A 459 10.17 7.14 0.01
N ARG A 460 9.17 7.35 0.87
CA ARG A 460 7.78 7.62 0.47
C ARG A 460 7.65 8.99 -0.20
N LEU A 461 8.39 10.00 0.27
CA LEU A 461 8.48 11.30 -0.40
C LEU A 461 9.04 11.13 -1.81
N HIS A 462 10.20 10.52 -1.96
CA HIS A 462 10.81 10.29 -3.27
C HIS A 462 9.87 9.55 -4.23
N PHE A 463 9.14 8.54 -3.74
CA PHE A 463 8.14 7.84 -4.54
C PHE A 463 6.96 8.73 -4.96
N ARG A 464 6.42 9.56 -4.06
CA ARG A 464 5.33 10.50 -4.38
C ARG A 464 5.75 11.57 -5.40
N ILE A 465 6.96 12.12 -5.26
CA ILE A 465 7.54 13.05 -6.23
C ILE A 465 7.67 12.37 -7.59
N HIS A 466 8.27 11.19 -7.63
CA HIS A 466 8.45 10.44 -8.88
C HIS A 466 7.11 10.12 -9.55
N ALA A 467 6.09 9.72 -8.78
CA ALA A 467 4.74 9.48 -9.29
C ALA A 467 4.12 10.76 -9.88
N ALA A 468 4.20 11.89 -9.16
CA ALA A 468 3.69 13.19 -9.65
C ALA A 468 4.39 13.66 -10.93
N LEU A 469 5.73 13.53 -10.98
CA LEU A 469 6.53 13.85 -12.17
C LEU A 469 6.12 13.02 -13.38
N ASN A 470 5.83 11.72 -13.19
CA ASN A 470 5.36 10.85 -14.27
C ASN A 470 3.96 11.21 -14.78
N THR A 471 3.05 11.64 -13.89
CA THR A 471 1.72 12.11 -14.29
C THR A 471 1.80 13.43 -15.07
N MET A 472 2.71 14.33 -14.70
CA MET A 472 2.93 15.60 -15.41
C MET A 472 3.57 15.41 -16.80
N GLY A 473 4.35 14.35 -17.01
CA GLY A 473 4.91 14.00 -18.33
C GLY A 473 3.84 13.68 -19.40
N SER A 474 2.61 13.36 -18.99
CA SER A 474 1.47 13.17 -19.90
C SER A 474 0.75 14.48 -20.30
N PHE A 475 1.04 15.58 -19.59
CA PHE A 475 0.53 16.93 -19.86
C PHE A 475 1.56 17.78 -20.63
N ALA A 476 2.37 17.18 -21.51
CA ALA A 476 3.01 17.95 -22.57
C ALA A 476 1.90 18.50 -23.47
N ALA A 477 1.50 19.75 -23.19
CA ALA A 477 0.55 20.50 -23.99
C ALA A 477 0.87 20.29 -25.47
N LYS A 478 -0.08 19.70 -26.21
CA LYS A 478 -0.13 19.90 -27.65
C LYS A 478 -0.25 21.41 -27.84
N LEU A 479 0.87 22.06 -28.10
CA LEU A 479 0.89 23.42 -28.64
C LEU A 479 -0.10 23.43 -29.82
N PRO A 480 -1.10 24.32 -29.84
CA PRO A 480 -1.96 24.46 -30.99
C PRO A 480 -1.08 24.73 -32.21
N PRO A 481 -1.35 24.13 -33.39
CA PRO A 481 -0.63 24.51 -34.60
C PRO A 481 -0.83 26.02 -34.80
N SER A 482 0.27 26.75 -34.85
CA SER A 482 0.29 28.18 -35.14
C SER A 482 -0.35 28.41 -36.50
N ARG A 483 -1.63 28.81 -36.50
CA ARG A 483 -2.26 29.43 -37.64
C ARG A 483 -2.04 30.93 -37.52
N THR A 484 -1.05 31.43 -38.22
CA THR A 484 -1.08 32.79 -38.76
C THR A 484 -1.15 32.67 -40.28
N PRO A 485 -2.27 33.06 -40.92
CA PRO A 485 -2.32 33.30 -42.35
C PRO A 485 -1.93 34.76 -42.66
N ALA A 486 -1.38 34.93 -43.88
CA ALA A 486 -0.98 36.15 -44.58
C ALA A 486 0.32 36.83 -44.10
#